data_AF-A0A5S6Q6Z4-F1
#
_entry.id   AF-A0A5S6Q6Z4-F1
#
_cell.length_a   1.000
_cell.length_b   1.000
_cell.length_c   1.000
_cell.angle_alpha   90.00
_cell.angle_beta   90.00
_cell.angle_gamma   90.00
#
_symmetry.space_group_name_H-M   'P 1'
#
loop_
_entity.id
_entity.type
_entity.pdbx_description
1 polymer ?
#
loop_
_entity_poly.entity_id
_entity_poly.type
_entity_poly.pdbx_seq_one_letter_code
_entity_poly.pdbx_strand_id
1 'polypeptide(L)'
;MEVPSCNSRLTDHAEDVEPRKPLRQRLRERINSGEVFFSLEFYPPHTEAGLKALYRSVEQFANAGPLFVDITWNLRSDPGSEKPTSTTSVAYHLLNTYLLDVVTHLTCLDSTTTQIESHIERIKNIGVRNIVALRGDKPENLSEPMMTYKHASQLVQLLRSNCGEYFTIAVAGYPLMHPESPSLEDDLKFLKQKVDEGADFIITQFFFNPSTYFTFVRRCRGIGIDVPIIPGILAIHSYDAIKKICKMSGIVLPDSIEALLEPVRDIPSLVKEIGVDIAVQLSLELLNDKQYPAPGLHFYTLNKLSPTEEILRQIGLWNTVPTRILPWRVNRTQIIRRTEAVRPIYWKNRPMAYICRTQRWTNFPSVTWNDKPNSEMSNLDDYKLFDPLQRISKVNLRKMRGDNLCSVEQVNKTFADMLFGENKDGVVQYFPWSERAVNGEALSIKEELLWCCSHGLLPINWQEAVNGVSSSDPLFGWGEPNGTIYQKGYIEFFADSPKADKILHTVRKYPRISYHLVSCNNSYEETNAPTSVTANVVTWGEFPDGKTVQPYVTQPQAFRQWTEEAFHQWSTWGDVYDATAGARHLLKTISASYILVSLVDNDYLNPCCLFDMLKEALGDRAEGSEMATNDFSKS
;
A
#
# COMPACT_ATOMS: atom_id res chain seq x y z
N MET A 1 -0.21 43.02 -16.22
CA MET A 1 1.25 43.08 -16.15
C MET A 1 1.68 42.18 -15.01
N GLU A 2 2.43 41.15 -15.37
CA GLU A 2 3.32 40.29 -14.58
C GLU A 2 2.75 39.52 -13.37
N VAL A 3 2.50 38.24 -13.64
CA VAL A 3 2.42 37.13 -12.69
C VAL A 3 3.82 36.90 -12.11
N PRO A 4 4.00 36.83 -10.77
CA PRO A 4 5.29 36.50 -10.19
C PRO A 4 5.66 35.04 -10.47
N SER A 5 6.91 34.84 -10.87
CA SER A 5 7.54 33.57 -11.21
C SER A 5 7.54 32.59 -10.03
N CYS A 6 7.00 31.39 -10.26
CA CYS A 6 7.18 30.26 -9.38
C CYS A 6 8.53 29.61 -9.71
N ASN A 7 9.60 30.08 -9.07
CA ASN A 7 10.85 29.33 -9.01
C ASN A 7 11.59 29.59 -7.70
N SER A 8 12.08 28.50 -7.13
CA SER A 8 13.01 28.38 -6.00
C SER A 8 12.40 28.24 -4.59
N ARG A 9 12.89 27.17 -3.93
CA ARG A 9 12.94 26.89 -2.48
C ARG A 9 11.74 26.14 -1.87
N LEU A 10 11.66 24.85 -2.20
CA LEU A 10 11.41 23.84 -1.17
C LEU A 10 12.65 23.80 -0.27
N THR A 11 12.69 24.63 0.77
CA THR A 11 13.72 24.56 1.82
C THR A 11 13.48 23.30 2.64
N ASP A 12 14.51 22.45 2.70
CA ASP A 12 14.64 21.33 3.62
C ASP A 12 14.43 21.82 5.07
N HIS A 13 13.24 21.64 5.63
CA HIS A 13 13.03 21.56 7.08
C HIS A 13 13.42 20.15 7.60
N ALA A 14 14.43 19.54 7.00
CA ALA A 14 14.68 18.10 7.02
C ALA A 14 16.06 17.72 7.59
N GLU A 15 16.65 18.55 8.47
CA GLU A 15 17.95 18.22 9.09
C GLU A 15 17.90 16.92 9.91
N ASP A 16 16.72 16.49 10.39
CA ASP A 16 16.51 15.26 11.16
C ASP A 16 15.91 14.08 10.36
N VAL A 17 15.65 14.24 9.06
CA VAL A 17 15.10 13.14 8.23
C VAL A 17 16.23 12.47 7.47
N GLU A 18 16.36 11.13 7.59
CA GLU A 18 17.32 10.37 6.79
C GLU A 18 17.26 10.81 5.32
N PRO A 19 18.40 11.18 4.71
CA PRO A 19 18.41 11.65 3.34
C PRO A 19 17.86 10.54 2.44
N ARG A 20 16.99 10.94 1.51
CA ARG A 20 16.42 10.01 0.53
C ARG A 20 17.56 9.28 -0.19
N LYS A 21 17.58 7.96 -0.07
CA LYS A 21 18.53 7.10 -0.79
C LYS A 21 17.97 6.67 -2.16
N PRO A 22 18.62 7.00 -3.28
CA PRO A 22 18.24 6.49 -4.60
C PRO A 22 18.25 4.95 -4.66
N LEU A 23 17.49 4.36 -5.59
CA LEU A 23 17.44 2.90 -5.74
C LEU A 23 18.82 2.28 -5.98
N ARG A 24 19.68 2.92 -6.81
CA ARG A 24 21.07 2.48 -7.01
C ARG A 24 21.88 2.34 -5.72
N GLN A 25 21.67 3.24 -4.75
CA GLN A 25 22.37 3.18 -3.47
C GLN A 25 21.82 2.06 -2.60
N ARG A 26 20.48 1.94 -2.49
CA ARG A 26 19.84 0.87 -1.71
C ARG A 26 20.18 -0.52 -2.24
N LEU A 27 20.25 -0.68 -3.56
CA LEU A 27 20.72 -1.91 -4.21
C LEU A 27 22.14 -2.26 -3.73
N ARG A 28 23.08 -1.30 -3.79
CA ARG A 28 24.46 -1.50 -3.33
C ARG A 28 24.53 -1.84 -1.83
N GLU A 29 23.75 -1.14 -1.00
CA GLU A 29 23.69 -1.40 0.45
C GLU A 29 23.23 -2.84 0.74
N ARG A 30 22.13 -3.29 0.11
CA ARG A 30 21.64 -4.67 0.26
C ARG A 30 22.64 -5.69 -0.22
N ILE A 31 23.21 -5.50 -1.41
CA ILE A 31 24.23 -6.37 -1.99
C ILE A 31 25.44 -6.50 -1.06
N ASN A 32 25.95 -5.38 -0.55
CA ASN A 32 27.12 -5.37 0.34
C ASN A 32 26.83 -6.04 1.69
N SER A 33 25.58 -5.95 2.18
CA SER A 33 25.15 -6.60 3.42
C SER A 33 24.80 -8.09 3.27
N GLY A 34 24.68 -8.58 2.04
CA GLY A 34 24.17 -9.93 1.75
C GLY A 34 22.66 -10.08 1.91
N GLU A 35 21.91 -8.99 2.07
CA GLU A 35 20.45 -9.01 2.15
C GLU A 35 19.85 -9.27 0.75
N VAL A 36 19.31 -10.47 0.56
CA VAL A 36 18.59 -10.83 -0.67
C VAL A 36 17.30 -10.03 -0.78
N PHE A 37 17.00 -9.53 -1.97
CA PHE A 37 15.77 -8.79 -2.25
C PHE A 37 15.00 -9.37 -3.44
N PHE A 38 13.78 -8.90 -3.63
CA PHE A 38 13.00 -9.19 -4.84
C PHE A 38 12.33 -7.92 -5.39
N SER A 39 11.95 -7.99 -6.66
CA SER A 39 11.19 -6.98 -7.38
C SER A 39 10.14 -7.63 -8.28
N LEU A 40 9.15 -6.86 -8.71
CA LEU A 40 7.96 -7.38 -9.41
C LEU A 40 7.67 -6.51 -10.64
N GLU A 41 7.46 -7.13 -11.81
CA GLU A 41 6.99 -6.43 -13.01
C GLU A 41 5.48 -6.62 -13.22
N PHE A 42 4.80 -5.52 -13.55
CA PHE A 42 3.41 -5.46 -13.95
C PHE A 42 3.26 -4.83 -15.33
N TYR A 43 2.08 -4.99 -15.94
CA TYR A 43 1.70 -4.26 -17.15
C TYR A 43 0.39 -3.50 -16.98
N PRO A 44 0.25 -2.31 -17.61
CA PRO A 44 -0.98 -1.55 -17.54
C PRO A 44 -2.13 -2.33 -18.20
N PRO A 45 -3.22 -2.63 -17.47
CA PRO A 45 -4.35 -3.38 -18.05
C PRO A 45 -5.11 -2.53 -19.05
N HIS A 46 -5.69 -3.17 -20.08
CA HIS A 46 -6.46 -2.45 -21.12
C HIS A 46 -7.89 -2.09 -20.69
N THR A 47 -8.36 -2.58 -19.54
CA THR A 47 -9.73 -2.39 -19.05
C THR A 47 -9.74 -1.99 -17.58
N GLU A 48 -10.78 -1.28 -17.15
CA GLU A 48 -10.97 -0.91 -15.74
C GLU A 48 -11.11 -2.14 -14.82
N ALA A 49 -11.77 -3.20 -15.31
CA ALA A 49 -11.86 -4.46 -14.58
C ALA A 49 -10.48 -5.10 -14.38
N GLY A 50 -9.63 -5.07 -15.42
CA GLY A 50 -8.24 -5.51 -15.32
C GLY A 50 -7.41 -4.65 -14.37
N LEU A 51 -7.64 -3.33 -14.37
CA LEU A 51 -6.99 -2.38 -13.45
C LEU A 51 -7.33 -2.69 -11.99
N LYS A 52 -8.61 -2.91 -11.69
CA LYS A 52 -9.08 -3.35 -10.37
C LYS A 52 -8.44 -4.68 -9.96
N ALA A 53 -8.30 -5.63 -10.89
CA ALA A 53 -7.64 -6.91 -10.61
C ALA A 53 -6.14 -6.74 -10.31
N LEU A 54 -5.42 -5.92 -11.09
CA LEU A 54 -4.02 -5.59 -10.84
C LEU A 54 -3.83 -4.99 -9.44
N TYR A 55 -4.64 -3.98 -9.09
CA TYR A 55 -4.56 -3.31 -7.80
C TYR A 55 -4.81 -4.24 -6.60
N ARG A 56 -5.62 -5.28 -6.75
CA ARG A 56 -5.76 -6.33 -5.72
C ARG A 56 -4.46 -7.09 -5.51
N SER A 57 -3.80 -7.51 -6.59
CA SER A 57 -2.51 -8.20 -6.50
C SER A 57 -1.45 -7.29 -5.89
N VAL A 58 -1.42 -6.01 -6.30
CA VAL A 58 -0.48 -5.00 -5.79
C VAL A 58 -0.62 -4.80 -4.29
N GLU A 59 -1.84 -4.73 -3.75
CA GLU A 59 -2.07 -4.58 -2.32
C GLU A 59 -1.39 -5.69 -1.51
N GLN A 60 -1.53 -6.93 -1.97
CA GLN A 60 -0.93 -8.12 -1.36
C GLN A 60 0.60 -8.12 -1.51
N PHE A 61 1.10 -7.88 -2.72
CA PHE A 61 2.54 -7.79 -2.97
C PHE A 61 3.22 -6.70 -2.16
N ALA A 62 2.55 -5.57 -1.97
CA ALA A 62 3.11 -4.48 -1.19
C ALA A 62 3.22 -4.82 0.31
N ASN A 63 2.48 -5.82 0.81
CA ASN A 63 2.70 -6.39 2.15
C ASN A 63 3.91 -7.32 2.20
N ALA A 64 4.24 -7.99 1.07
CA ALA A 64 5.41 -8.84 0.97
C ALA A 64 6.74 -8.06 1.01
N GLY A 65 6.71 -6.75 0.72
CA GLY A 65 7.85 -5.85 0.85
C GLY A 65 8.89 -5.94 -0.29
N PRO A 66 8.49 -5.85 -1.57
CA PRO A 66 9.44 -5.76 -2.68
C PRO A 66 10.35 -4.53 -2.54
N LEU A 67 11.59 -4.64 -3.01
CA LEU A 67 12.51 -3.50 -3.02
C LEU A 67 12.02 -2.40 -3.99
N PHE A 68 11.48 -2.82 -5.13
CA PHE A 68 10.87 -1.98 -6.15
C PHE A 68 9.88 -2.77 -7.01
N VAL A 69 9.00 -2.07 -7.73
CA VAL A 69 8.09 -2.64 -8.72
C VAL A 69 8.22 -1.91 -10.05
N ASP A 70 8.07 -2.65 -11.15
CA ASP A 70 8.22 -2.12 -12.50
C ASP A 70 6.87 -2.15 -13.21
N ILE A 71 6.62 -1.13 -14.04
CA ILE A 71 5.43 -1.06 -14.89
C ILE A 71 5.84 -0.88 -16.34
N THR A 72 5.38 -1.80 -17.19
CA THR A 72 5.75 -1.83 -18.61
C THR A 72 5.20 -0.63 -19.40
N TRP A 73 5.85 -0.34 -20.51
CA TRP A 73 5.56 0.79 -21.38
C TRP A 73 5.32 0.31 -22.80
N ASN A 74 4.10 0.51 -23.29
CA ASN A 74 3.73 0.14 -24.66
C ASN A 74 3.05 1.32 -25.36
N LEU A 75 3.68 1.82 -26.42
CA LEU A 75 3.20 2.97 -27.19
C LEU A 75 1.79 2.76 -27.77
N ARG A 76 1.39 1.51 -28.07
CA ARG A 76 0.04 1.20 -28.56
C ARG A 76 -1.07 1.52 -27.53
N SER A 77 -0.71 1.60 -26.25
CA SER A 77 -1.65 1.90 -25.15
C SER A 77 -1.64 3.36 -24.69
N ASP A 78 -0.97 4.26 -25.42
CA ASP A 78 -0.87 5.67 -25.05
C ASP A 78 -0.35 5.85 -23.60
N PRO A 79 0.85 5.33 -23.32
CA PRO A 79 1.33 5.04 -21.96
C PRO A 79 1.62 6.31 -21.15
N GLY A 80 1.86 7.43 -21.82
CA GLY A 80 2.10 8.74 -21.23
C GLY A 80 0.85 9.56 -20.94
N SER A 81 -0.35 9.07 -21.27
CA SER A 81 -1.62 9.79 -21.08
C SER A 81 -2.12 9.81 -19.63
N GLU A 82 -3.21 10.53 -19.39
CA GLU A 82 -3.90 10.60 -18.09
C GLU A 82 -5.01 9.54 -17.95
N LYS A 83 -5.14 8.61 -18.92
CA LYS A 83 -6.12 7.52 -18.82
C LYS A 83 -5.80 6.67 -17.58
N PRO A 84 -6.80 6.17 -16.83
CA PRO A 84 -6.55 5.32 -15.67
C PRO A 84 -5.71 4.06 -16.00
N THR A 85 -5.79 3.60 -17.24
CA THR A 85 -5.09 2.44 -17.79
C THR A 85 -3.73 2.77 -18.41
N SER A 86 -3.25 4.02 -18.37
CA SER A 86 -1.92 4.38 -18.89
C SER A 86 -0.81 3.95 -17.92
N THR A 87 0.40 3.73 -18.43
CA THR A 87 1.58 3.44 -17.61
C THR A 87 1.83 4.53 -16.57
N THR A 88 1.74 5.81 -16.96
CA THR A 88 1.94 6.96 -16.06
C THR A 88 0.92 6.98 -14.91
N SER A 89 -0.36 6.75 -15.21
CA SER A 89 -1.41 6.73 -14.17
C SER A 89 -1.24 5.55 -13.22
N VAL A 90 -0.97 4.36 -13.75
CA VAL A 90 -0.69 3.18 -12.90
C VAL A 90 0.54 3.43 -12.03
N ALA A 91 1.64 3.96 -12.60
CA ALA A 91 2.85 4.31 -11.85
C ALA A 91 2.57 5.30 -10.73
N TYR A 92 1.76 6.33 -11.00
CA TYR A 92 1.35 7.31 -9.99
C TYR A 92 0.64 6.64 -8.81
N HIS A 93 -0.29 5.71 -9.06
CA HIS A 93 -1.01 5.01 -8.00
C HIS A 93 -0.14 4.01 -7.23
N LEU A 94 0.73 3.25 -7.92
CA LEU A 94 1.70 2.39 -7.25
C LEU A 94 2.59 3.19 -6.28
N LEU A 95 3.06 4.36 -6.72
CA LEU A 95 3.94 5.24 -5.94
C LEU A 95 3.20 5.93 -4.78
N ASN A 96 2.10 6.61 -5.09
CA ASN A 96 1.47 7.57 -4.17
C ASN A 96 0.34 6.96 -3.34
N THR A 97 -0.32 5.89 -3.82
CA THR A 97 -1.42 5.22 -3.12
C THR A 97 -0.92 3.96 -2.40
N TYR A 98 -0.22 3.07 -3.12
CA TYR A 98 0.29 1.82 -2.55
C TYR A 98 1.65 1.96 -1.84
N LEU A 99 2.27 3.14 -1.95
CA LEU A 99 3.52 3.48 -1.28
C LEU A 99 4.65 2.50 -1.66
N LEU A 100 4.74 2.17 -2.95
CA LEU A 100 5.80 1.33 -3.53
C LEU A 100 6.87 2.21 -4.20
N ASP A 101 8.11 1.73 -4.24
CA ASP A 101 9.13 2.34 -5.09
C ASP A 101 8.95 1.85 -6.53
N VAL A 102 8.67 2.77 -7.44
CA VAL A 102 8.25 2.45 -8.81
C VAL A 102 9.39 2.71 -9.79
N VAL A 103 9.59 1.77 -10.71
CA VAL A 103 10.39 1.93 -11.93
C VAL A 103 9.44 1.91 -13.13
N THR A 104 9.53 2.93 -13.97
CA THR A 104 8.71 2.99 -15.18
C THR A 104 9.56 2.56 -16.37
N HIS A 105 9.06 1.66 -17.20
CA HIS A 105 9.71 1.41 -18.49
C HIS A 105 9.60 2.65 -19.37
N LEU A 106 10.60 2.91 -20.21
CA LEU A 106 10.53 3.95 -21.23
C LEU A 106 11.19 3.42 -22.51
N THR A 107 10.45 3.43 -23.61
CA THR A 107 10.94 2.98 -24.92
C THR A 107 11.23 4.20 -25.81
N CYS A 108 12.28 4.13 -26.64
CA CYS A 108 12.67 5.25 -27.52
C CYS A 108 12.37 5.05 -29.01
N LEU A 109 12.10 3.83 -29.47
CA LEU A 109 11.78 3.57 -30.87
C LEU A 109 10.44 4.21 -31.23
N ASP A 110 10.33 4.73 -32.46
CA ASP A 110 9.11 5.35 -32.99
C ASP A 110 8.63 6.56 -32.18
N SER A 111 9.58 7.33 -31.64
CA SER A 111 9.31 8.57 -30.89
C SER A 111 10.32 9.66 -31.28
N THR A 112 9.83 10.88 -31.43
CA THR A 112 10.67 12.09 -31.55
C THR A 112 11.34 12.44 -30.22
N THR A 113 12.43 13.20 -30.25
CA THR A 113 13.06 13.76 -29.03
C THR A 113 12.05 14.51 -28.16
N THR A 114 11.21 15.36 -28.75
CA THR A 114 10.19 16.13 -28.02
C THR A 114 9.16 15.24 -27.33
N GLN A 115 8.76 14.12 -27.95
CA GLN A 115 7.85 13.16 -27.32
C GLN A 115 8.52 12.47 -26.13
N ILE A 116 9.76 12.00 -26.28
CA ILE A 116 10.51 11.36 -25.19
C ILE A 116 10.73 12.35 -24.04
N GLU A 117 11.12 13.58 -24.32
CA GLU A 117 11.27 14.65 -23.31
C GLU A 117 9.95 14.95 -22.60
N SER A 118 8.83 14.99 -23.33
CA SER A 118 7.51 15.13 -22.72
C SER A 118 7.16 13.96 -21.80
N HIS A 119 7.50 12.73 -22.18
CA HIS A 119 7.31 11.55 -21.33
C HIS A 119 8.20 11.60 -20.08
N ILE A 120 9.46 12.00 -20.24
CA ILE A 120 10.40 12.19 -19.12
C ILE A 120 9.82 13.20 -18.13
N GLU A 121 9.36 14.37 -18.59
CA GLU A 121 8.79 15.39 -17.71
C GLU A 121 7.51 14.89 -17.01
N ARG A 122 6.64 14.14 -17.70
CA ARG A 122 5.46 13.52 -17.06
C ARG A 122 5.85 12.53 -15.97
N ILE A 123 6.82 11.65 -16.23
CA ILE A 123 7.35 10.68 -15.25
C ILE A 123 7.95 11.44 -14.05
N LYS A 124 8.65 12.55 -14.29
CA LYS A 124 9.19 13.41 -13.21
C LYS A 124 8.07 14.02 -12.37
N ASN A 125 7.04 14.56 -13.01
CA ASN A 125 5.94 15.26 -12.37
C ASN A 125 5.11 14.34 -11.45
N ILE A 126 4.97 13.06 -11.80
CA ILE A 126 4.30 12.08 -10.91
C ILE A 126 5.18 11.61 -9.74
N GLY A 127 6.46 12.01 -9.71
CA GLY A 127 7.40 11.74 -8.62
C GLY A 127 8.28 10.50 -8.82
N VAL A 128 8.17 9.80 -9.95
CA VAL A 128 8.99 8.62 -10.27
C VAL A 128 10.45 9.03 -10.45
N ARG A 129 11.36 8.19 -9.94
CA ARG A 129 12.82 8.40 -9.99
C ARG A 129 13.59 7.22 -10.57
N ASN A 130 12.91 6.21 -11.08
CA ASN A 130 13.57 5.03 -11.62
C ASN A 130 12.99 4.73 -13.00
N ILE A 131 13.86 4.44 -13.97
CA ILE A 131 13.48 4.13 -15.35
C ILE A 131 14.16 2.84 -15.80
N VAL A 132 13.43 1.96 -16.48
CA VAL A 132 14.04 0.93 -17.33
C VAL A 132 14.13 1.50 -18.74
N ALA A 133 15.34 1.82 -19.20
CA ALA A 133 15.58 2.37 -20.52
C ALA A 133 15.61 1.25 -21.56
N LEU A 134 14.63 1.26 -22.47
CA LEU A 134 14.42 0.22 -23.46
C LEU A 134 14.43 0.81 -24.86
N ARG A 135 14.74 -0.03 -25.85
CA ARG A 135 14.58 0.34 -27.26
C ARG A 135 13.09 0.39 -27.61
N GLY A 136 12.36 -0.65 -27.25
CA GLY A 136 11.03 -0.95 -27.80
C GLY A 136 11.11 -1.91 -28.99
N ASP A 137 9.96 -2.49 -29.33
CA ASP A 137 9.81 -3.44 -30.43
C ASP A 137 9.38 -2.73 -31.71
N LYS A 138 9.82 -3.28 -32.85
CA LYS A 138 9.42 -2.74 -34.16
C LYS A 138 7.90 -2.93 -34.35
N PRO A 139 7.15 -1.88 -34.72
CA PRO A 139 5.74 -2.01 -35.03
C PRO A 139 5.53 -2.92 -36.26
N GLU A 140 4.59 -3.87 -36.18
CA GLU A 140 4.34 -4.87 -37.24
C GLU A 140 3.80 -4.25 -38.55
N ASN A 141 3.21 -3.05 -38.50
CA ASN A 141 2.43 -2.45 -39.59
C ASN A 141 3.00 -1.12 -40.14
N LEU A 142 4.18 -0.67 -39.69
CA LEU A 142 4.81 0.55 -40.23
C LEU A 142 5.93 0.17 -41.18
N SER A 143 5.89 0.73 -42.40
CA SER A 143 6.88 0.48 -43.45
C SER A 143 8.29 0.90 -43.03
N GLU A 144 8.42 1.96 -42.21
CA GLU A 144 9.65 2.30 -41.48
C GLU A 144 9.30 3.04 -40.16
N PRO A 145 9.76 2.58 -38.98
CA PRO A 145 9.58 3.32 -37.73
C PRO A 145 10.36 4.63 -37.75
N MET A 146 9.92 5.63 -36.98
CA MET A 146 10.71 6.86 -36.83
C MET A 146 12.03 6.55 -36.09
N MET A 147 13.16 6.62 -36.82
CA MET A 147 14.49 6.20 -36.34
C MET A 147 15.29 7.32 -35.66
N THR A 148 14.65 8.23 -34.91
CA THR A 148 15.36 9.27 -34.14
C THR A 148 16.30 8.62 -33.10
N TYR A 149 15.82 7.57 -32.43
CA TYR A 149 16.61 6.74 -31.52
C TYR A 149 16.58 5.30 -32.00
N LYS A 150 17.75 4.72 -32.28
CA LYS A 150 17.94 3.36 -32.80
C LYS A 150 18.19 2.35 -31.68
N HIS A 151 18.82 2.80 -30.59
CA HIS A 151 19.27 1.93 -29.49
C HIS A 151 18.94 2.53 -28.13
N ALA A 152 18.71 1.66 -27.15
CA ALA A 152 18.44 2.07 -25.77
C ALA A 152 19.62 2.84 -25.13
N SER A 153 20.86 2.64 -25.59
CA SER A 153 22.02 3.41 -25.13
C SER A 153 21.85 4.92 -25.36
N GLN A 154 21.21 5.31 -26.46
CA GLN A 154 20.92 6.72 -26.75
C GLN A 154 19.85 7.30 -25.80
N LEU A 155 18.90 6.47 -25.35
CA LEU A 155 17.94 6.87 -24.33
C LEU A 155 18.61 7.04 -22.96
N VAL A 156 19.54 6.15 -22.58
CA VAL A 156 20.35 6.31 -21.36
C VAL A 156 21.13 7.62 -21.41
N GLN A 157 21.81 7.89 -22.53
CA GLN A 157 22.56 9.11 -22.74
C GLN A 157 21.68 10.37 -22.65
N LEU A 158 20.49 10.34 -23.26
CA LEU A 158 19.52 11.43 -23.18
C LEU A 158 19.05 11.67 -21.73
N LEU A 159 18.70 10.60 -21.01
CA LEU A 159 18.29 10.68 -19.60
C LEU A 159 19.40 11.29 -18.72
N ARG A 160 20.66 10.86 -18.92
CA ARG A 160 21.80 11.41 -18.19
C ARG A 160 22.08 12.87 -18.55
N SER A 161 22.01 13.22 -19.83
CA SER A 161 22.25 14.59 -20.30
C SER A 161 21.17 15.56 -19.81
N ASN A 162 19.90 15.18 -19.88
CA ASN A 162 18.77 16.05 -19.56
C ASN A 162 18.43 16.08 -18.07
N CYS A 163 18.68 14.98 -17.34
CA CYS A 163 18.23 14.81 -15.96
C CYS A 163 19.36 14.53 -14.96
N GLY A 164 20.60 14.36 -15.42
CA GLY A 164 21.74 14.01 -14.57
C GLY A 164 21.48 12.76 -13.72
N GLU A 165 21.70 12.92 -12.41
CA GLU A 165 21.58 11.87 -11.39
C GLU A 165 20.16 11.68 -10.83
N TYR A 166 19.18 12.43 -11.36
CA TYR A 166 17.79 12.39 -10.90
C TYR A 166 17.20 10.98 -10.99
N PHE A 167 17.46 10.27 -12.09
CA PHE A 167 16.97 8.91 -12.31
C PHE A 167 17.99 7.86 -11.88
N THR A 168 17.51 6.79 -11.24
CA THR A 168 18.20 5.49 -11.32
C THR A 168 17.78 4.81 -12.62
N ILE A 169 18.74 4.35 -13.43
CA ILE A 169 18.47 3.82 -14.76
C ILE A 169 18.82 2.33 -14.81
N ALA A 170 17.84 1.48 -15.05
CA ALA A 170 18.03 0.09 -15.40
C ALA A 170 18.07 -0.10 -16.92
N VAL A 171 18.74 -1.15 -17.39
CA VAL A 171 18.67 -1.58 -18.80
C VAL A 171 18.45 -3.08 -18.90
N ALA A 172 17.80 -3.53 -19.98
CA ALA A 172 17.61 -4.95 -20.24
C ALA A 172 18.92 -5.64 -20.64
N GLY A 173 19.15 -6.86 -20.13
CA GLY A 173 20.21 -7.77 -20.56
C GLY A 173 19.63 -9.10 -21.07
N TYR A 174 20.28 -9.75 -22.04
CA TYR A 174 19.76 -10.97 -22.67
C TYR A 174 20.77 -12.12 -22.48
N PRO A 175 20.59 -12.98 -21.45
CA PRO A 175 21.55 -14.04 -21.16
C PRO A 175 21.77 -15.04 -22.32
N LEU A 176 20.77 -15.18 -23.19
CA LEU A 176 20.79 -16.07 -24.35
C LEU A 176 20.97 -15.33 -25.70
N MET A 177 21.37 -14.05 -25.70
CA MET A 177 21.42 -13.13 -26.85
C MET A 177 20.06 -12.52 -27.21
N HIS A 178 20.03 -11.25 -27.59
CA HIS A 178 18.85 -10.64 -28.20
C HIS A 178 18.59 -11.22 -29.60
N PRO A 179 17.34 -11.53 -30.00
CA PRO A 179 17.05 -12.16 -31.30
C PRO A 179 17.52 -11.37 -32.54
N GLU A 180 17.59 -10.04 -32.44
CA GLU A 180 18.08 -9.18 -33.53
C GLU A 180 19.60 -8.90 -33.47
N SER A 181 20.33 -9.43 -32.48
CA SER A 181 21.77 -9.22 -32.38
C SER A 181 22.54 -10.11 -33.36
N PRO A 182 23.60 -9.60 -34.04
CA PRO A 182 24.37 -10.38 -35.01
C PRO A 182 25.15 -11.56 -34.40
N SER A 183 25.61 -11.37 -33.16
CA SER A 183 26.36 -12.34 -32.39
C SER A 183 26.19 -12.07 -30.90
N LEU A 184 26.55 -13.06 -30.07
CA LEU A 184 26.51 -12.92 -28.62
C LEU A 184 27.56 -11.92 -28.13
N GLU A 185 28.72 -11.88 -28.79
CA GLU A 185 29.78 -10.91 -28.53
C GLU A 185 29.31 -9.48 -28.81
N ASP A 186 28.59 -9.26 -29.91
CA ASP A 186 28.06 -7.93 -30.22
C ASP A 186 26.92 -7.53 -29.28
N ASP A 187 26.05 -8.47 -28.89
CA ASP A 187 25.01 -8.23 -27.89
C ASP A 187 25.61 -7.72 -26.55
N LEU A 188 26.70 -8.35 -26.12
CA LEU A 188 27.45 -7.95 -24.93
C LEU A 188 28.14 -6.59 -25.09
N LYS A 189 28.67 -6.26 -26.28
CA LYS A 189 29.23 -4.92 -26.55
C LYS A 189 28.16 -3.84 -26.46
N PHE A 190 26.96 -4.07 -27.01
CA PHE A 190 25.85 -3.12 -26.90
C PHE A 190 25.32 -3.01 -25.47
N LEU A 191 25.32 -4.10 -24.72
CA LEU A 191 25.04 -4.06 -23.29
C LEU A 191 26.07 -3.20 -22.54
N LYS A 192 27.37 -3.41 -22.81
CA LYS A 192 28.44 -2.60 -22.24
C LYS A 192 28.28 -1.13 -22.60
N GLN A 193 27.96 -0.81 -23.85
CA GLN A 193 27.69 0.57 -24.26
C GLN A 193 26.56 1.20 -23.41
N LYS A 194 25.44 0.51 -23.21
CA LYS A 194 24.35 1.01 -22.34
C LYS A 194 24.82 1.30 -20.91
N VAL A 195 25.70 0.45 -20.37
CA VAL A 195 26.28 0.63 -19.03
C VAL A 195 27.24 1.81 -19.00
N ASP A 196 28.13 1.91 -20.00
CA ASP A 196 29.12 2.99 -20.12
C ASP A 196 28.46 4.37 -20.32
N GLU A 197 27.28 4.44 -20.97
CA GLU A 197 26.47 5.66 -21.07
C GLU A 197 25.78 6.04 -19.74
N GLY A 198 25.87 5.20 -18.71
CA GLY A 198 25.47 5.51 -17.34
C GLY A 198 24.29 4.71 -16.80
N ALA A 199 24.01 3.50 -17.27
CA ALA A 199 23.05 2.63 -16.59
C ALA A 199 23.56 2.19 -15.20
N ASP A 200 22.67 2.12 -14.22
CA ASP A 200 23.00 1.81 -12.82
C ASP A 200 22.94 0.31 -12.49
N PHE A 201 22.09 -0.45 -13.20
CA PHE A 201 21.96 -1.90 -13.04
C PHE A 201 21.28 -2.53 -14.27
N ILE A 202 21.33 -3.86 -14.34
CA ILE A 202 20.77 -4.67 -15.43
C ILE A 202 19.65 -5.56 -14.89
N ILE A 203 18.53 -5.63 -15.59
CA ILE A 203 17.49 -6.65 -15.40
C ILE A 203 17.58 -7.61 -16.59
N THR A 204 17.73 -8.91 -16.33
CA THR A 204 17.85 -9.89 -17.43
C THR A 204 16.48 -10.32 -17.92
N GLN A 205 16.39 -10.63 -19.22
CA GLN A 205 15.33 -11.50 -19.73
C GLN A 205 15.27 -12.82 -18.95
N PHE A 206 14.09 -13.44 -18.86
CA PHE A 206 13.94 -14.73 -18.19
C PHE A 206 14.72 -15.86 -18.88
N PHE A 207 15.01 -16.91 -18.13
CA PHE A 207 15.67 -18.13 -18.56
C PHE A 207 15.24 -19.28 -17.64
N PHE A 208 15.54 -20.53 -18.01
CA PHE A 208 15.13 -21.71 -17.26
C PHE A 208 16.28 -22.49 -16.62
N ASN A 209 17.52 -22.22 -17.02
CA ASN A 209 18.70 -22.91 -16.50
C ASN A 209 19.62 -21.90 -15.78
N PRO A 210 19.98 -22.12 -14.52
CA PRO A 210 20.81 -21.17 -13.75
C PRO A 210 22.21 -20.98 -14.35
N SER A 211 22.78 -22.01 -15.00
CA SER A 211 24.08 -21.90 -15.68
C SER A 211 24.11 -20.82 -16.77
N THR A 212 22.95 -20.53 -17.38
CA THR A 212 22.78 -19.44 -18.34
C THR A 212 23.10 -18.08 -17.70
N TYR A 213 22.60 -17.84 -16.48
CA TYR A 213 22.87 -16.62 -15.75
C TYR A 213 24.33 -16.52 -15.32
N PHE A 214 24.90 -17.56 -14.72
CA PHE A 214 26.30 -17.51 -14.27
C PHE A 214 27.28 -17.30 -15.42
N THR A 215 27.03 -17.92 -16.57
CA THR A 215 27.81 -17.71 -17.79
C THR A 215 27.69 -16.29 -18.29
N PHE A 216 26.48 -15.72 -18.28
CA PHE A 216 26.24 -14.34 -18.66
C PHE A 216 26.96 -13.36 -17.72
N VAL A 217 26.83 -13.52 -16.41
CA VAL A 217 27.53 -12.69 -15.41
C VAL A 217 29.04 -12.76 -15.62
N ARG A 218 29.61 -13.96 -15.78
CA ARG A 218 31.05 -14.14 -16.05
C ARG A 218 31.50 -13.36 -17.28
N ARG A 219 30.74 -13.43 -18.38
CA ARG A 219 31.03 -12.70 -19.63
C ARG A 219 30.94 -11.19 -19.44
N CYS A 220 29.90 -10.70 -18.75
CA CYS A 220 29.75 -9.29 -18.41
C CYS A 220 30.95 -8.77 -17.59
N ARG A 221 31.35 -9.49 -16.53
CA ARG A 221 32.53 -9.12 -15.73
C ARG A 221 33.81 -9.15 -16.56
N GLY A 222 33.95 -10.12 -17.47
CA GLY A 222 35.11 -10.23 -18.37
C GLY A 222 35.31 -9.05 -19.31
N ILE A 223 34.26 -8.24 -19.56
CA ILE A 223 34.35 -7.02 -20.38
C ILE A 223 34.22 -5.72 -19.56
N GLY A 224 34.27 -5.81 -18.22
CA GLY A 224 34.23 -4.66 -17.32
C GLY A 224 32.83 -4.05 -17.13
N ILE A 225 31.77 -4.86 -17.24
CA ILE A 225 30.46 -4.47 -16.72
C ILE A 225 30.44 -4.84 -15.25
N ASP A 226 30.43 -3.87 -14.34
CA ASP A 226 30.49 -4.10 -12.89
C ASP A 226 29.19 -3.73 -12.13
N VAL A 227 28.21 -3.15 -12.82
CA VAL A 227 26.90 -2.86 -12.24
C VAL A 227 26.18 -4.14 -11.80
N PRO A 228 25.23 -4.06 -10.84
CA PRO A 228 24.40 -5.20 -10.44
C PRO A 228 23.63 -5.80 -11.62
N ILE A 229 23.52 -7.13 -11.66
CA ILE A 229 22.77 -7.87 -12.68
C ILE A 229 21.71 -8.69 -11.96
N ILE A 230 20.44 -8.32 -12.12
CA ILE A 230 19.31 -8.96 -11.45
C ILE A 230 18.65 -9.95 -12.42
N PRO A 231 18.62 -11.26 -12.12
CA PRO A 231 17.97 -12.25 -12.97
C PRO A 231 16.45 -12.07 -13.01
N GLY A 232 15.88 -12.11 -14.21
CA GLY A 232 14.45 -12.20 -14.45
C GLY A 232 13.92 -13.63 -14.31
N ILE A 233 12.83 -13.80 -13.57
CA ILE A 233 12.17 -15.07 -13.27
C ILE A 233 10.73 -15.01 -13.77
N LEU A 234 10.34 -15.98 -14.60
CA LEU A 234 8.98 -16.13 -15.10
C LEU A 234 8.40 -17.46 -14.63
N ALA A 235 7.32 -17.40 -13.86
CA ALA A 235 6.60 -18.59 -13.42
C ALA A 235 5.73 -19.14 -14.56
N ILE A 236 5.86 -20.44 -14.84
CA ILE A 236 5.00 -21.13 -15.80
C ILE A 236 3.64 -21.38 -15.13
N HIS A 237 2.57 -20.91 -15.76
CA HIS A 237 1.20 -21.08 -15.23
C HIS A 237 0.22 -21.63 -16.28
N SER A 238 0.68 -21.77 -17.53
CA SER A 238 -0.08 -22.30 -18.65
C SER A 238 0.91 -22.76 -19.72
N TYR A 239 0.67 -23.95 -20.26
CA TYR A 239 1.51 -24.58 -21.27
C TYR A 239 1.52 -23.75 -22.57
N ASP A 240 0.35 -23.41 -23.11
CA ASP A 240 0.26 -22.62 -24.34
C ASP A 240 0.84 -21.21 -24.17
N ALA A 241 0.60 -20.59 -23.01
CA ALA A 241 1.12 -19.26 -22.71
C ALA A 241 2.66 -19.25 -22.71
N ILE A 242 3.29 -20.24 -22.05
CA ILE A 242 4.76 -20.29 -22.00
C ILE A 242 5.36 -20.56 -23.38
N LYS A 243 4.78 -21.44 -24.20
CA LYS A 243 5.23 -21.69 -25.58
C LYS A 243 5.19 -20.41 -26.42
N LYS A 244 4.11 -19.63 -26.29
CA LYS A 244 3.97 -18.34 -26.99
C LYS A 244 5.00 -17.32 -26.51
N ILE A 245 5.19 -17.17 -25.20
CA ILE A 245 6.15 -16.23 -24.62
C ILE A 245 7.57 -16.60 -25.07
N CYS A 246 7.96 -17.87 -24.95
CA CYS A 246 9.24 -18.38 -25.43
C CYS A 246 9.49 -18.05 -26.91
N LYS A 247 8.50 -18.33 -27.78
CA LYS A 247 8.60 -18.00 -29.22
C LYS A 247 8.80 -16.51 -29.46
N MET A 248 8.04 -15.65 -28.77
CA MET A 248 8.15 -14.19 -28.91
C MET A 248 9.48 -13.65 -28.39
N SER A 249 10.03 -14.26 -27.35
CA SER A 249 11.31 -13.87 -26.73
C SER A 249 12.54 -14.51 -27.39
N GLY A 250 12.35 -15.39 -28.39
CA GLY A 250 13.44 -16.13 -29.01
C GLY A 250 14.11 -17.15 -28.07
N ILE A 251 13.39 -17.62 -27.06
CA ILE A 251 13.87 -18.57 -26.06
C ILE A 251 13.31 -19.95 -26.39
N VAL A 252 14.13 -20.99 -26.27
CA VAL A 252 13.71 -22.38 -26.40
C VAL A 252 13.35 -22.92 -25.02
N LEU A 253 12.16 -23.52 -24.89
CA LEU A 253 11.79 -24.23 -23.65
C LEU A 253 12.65 -25.50 -23.56
N PRO A 254 13.40 -25.74 -22.47
CA PRO A 254 14.21 -26.94 -22.34
C PRO A 254 13.38 -28.22 -22.46
N ASP A 255 13.90 -29.23 -23.16
CA ASP A 255 13.22 -30.53 -23.34
C ASP A 255 12.85 -31.19 -22.01
N SER A 256 13.67 -30.99 -20.97
CA SER A 256 13.38 -31.49 -19.62
C SER A 256 12.13 -30.87 -19.00
N ILE A 257 11.88 -29.58 -19.26
CA ILE A 257 10.68 -28.88 -18.79
C ILE A 257 9.49 -29.24 -19.68
N GLU A 258 9.68 -29.29 -20.99
CA GLU A 258 8.63 -29.70 -21.94
C GLU A 258 8.09 -31.11 -21.59
N ALA A 259 8.99 -32.06 -21.30
CA ALA A 259 8.62 -33.43 -20.92
C ALA A 259 7.80 -33.51 -19.61
N LEU A 260 7.98 -32.56 -18.68
CA LEU A 260 7.19 -32.48 -17.45
C LEU A 260 5.80 -31.86 -17.69
N LEU A 261 5.71 -30.88 -18.59
CA LEU A 261 4.48 -30.12 -18.79
C LEU A 261 3.54 -30.74 -19.83
N GLU A 262 4.07 -31.35 -20.90
CA GLU A 262 3.27 -31.92 -21.99
C GLU A 262 2.19 -32.91 -21.51
N PRO A 263 2.48 -33.86 -20.57
CA PRO A 263 1.48 -34.82 -20.11
C PRO A 263 0.32 -34.19 -19.32
N VAL A 264 0.53 -33.01 -18.73
CA VAL A 264 -0.46 -32.31 -17.90
C VAL A 264 -0.95 -31.00 -18.53
N ARG A 265 -0.64 -30.74 -19.80
CA ARG A 265 -0.88 -29.46 -20.48
C ARG A 265 -2.33 -28.96 -20.40
N ASP A 266 -3.28 -29.89 -20.36
CA ASP A 266 -4.72 -29.64 -20.29
C ASP A 266 -5.25 -29.54 -18.84
N ILE A 267 -4.37 -29.60 -17.83
CA ILE A 267 -4.68 -29.50 -16.39
C ILE A 267 -3.98 -28.26 -15.81
N PRO A 268 -4.62 -27.06 -15.86
CA PRO A 268 -3.97 -25.80 -15.48
C PRO A 268 -3.41 -25.74 -14.06
N SER A 269 -4.05 -26.42 -13.11
CA SER A 269 -3.58 -26.48 -11.72
C SER A 269 -2.23 -27.20 -11.60
N LEU A 270 -2.07 -28.34 -12.28
CA LEU A 270 -0.82 -29.11 -12.27
C LEU A 270 0.29 -28.40 -13.06
N VAL A 271 -0.05 -27.79 -14.20
CA VAL A 271 0.92 -26.96 -14.96
C VAL A 271 1.48 -25.84 -14.10
N LYS A 272 0.61 -25.17 -13.34
CA LYS A 272 1.02 -24.11 -12.42
C LYS A 272 1.87 -24.66 -11.27
N GLU A 273 1.49 -25.77 -10.65
CA GLU A 273 2.25 -26.41 -9.56
C GLU A 273 3.67 -26.76 -10.01
N ILE A 274 3.81 -27.50 -11.12
CA ILE A 274 5.12 -27.83 -11.72
C ILE A 274 5.90 -26.57 -12.08
N GLY A 275 5.22 -25.56 -12.64
CA GLY A 275 5.84 -24.30 -13.01
C GLY A 275 6.36 -23.48 -11.82
N VAL A 276 5.67 -23.54 -10.68
CA VAL A 276 6.12 -22.96 -9.41
C VAL A 276 7.35 -23.72 -8.91
N ASP A 277 7.34 -25.05 -8.89
CA ASP A 277 8.47 -25.86 -8.43
C ASP A 277 9.74 -25.60 -9.24
N ILE A 278 9.62 -25.51 -10.57
CA ILE A 278 10.73 -25.16 -11.46
C ILE A 278 11.29 -23.77 -11.11
N ALA A 279 10.42 -22.78 -10.89
CA ALA A 279 10.84 -21.42 -10.57
C ALA A 279 11.44 -21.31 -9.17
N VAL A 280 10.96 -22.08 -8.19
CA VAL A 280 11.53 -22.20 -6.84
C VAL A 280 12.94 -22.77 -6.93
N GLN A 281 13.12 -23.90 -7.63
CA GLN A 281 14.44 -24.50 -7.80
C GLN A 281 15.42 -23.55 -8.48
N LEU A 282 15.01 -22.92 -9.59
CA LEU A 282 15.82 -21.92 -10.28
C LEU A 282 16.22 -20.78 -9.35
N SER A 283 15.27 -20.24 -8.58
CA SER A 283 15.51 -19.15 -7.63
C SER A 283 16.51 -19.54 -6.55
N LEU A 284 16.35 -20.72 -5.94
CA LEU A 284 17.27 -21.20 -4.91
C LEU A 284 18.68 -21.45 -5.47
N GLU A 285 18.82 -22.01 -6.67
CA GLU A 285 20.12 -22.22 -7.29
C GLU A 285 20.82 -20.90 -7.62
N LEU A 286 20.08 -19.89 -8.11
CA LEU A 286 20.61 -18.55 -8.38
C LEU A 286 21.08 -17.83 -7.11
N LEU A 287 20.30 -17.92 -6.02
CA LEU A 287 20.62 -17.25 -4.76
C LEU A 287 21.78 -17.91 -4.02
N ASN A 288 21.93 -19.24 -4.11
CA ASN A 288 22.92 -20.01 -3.35
C ASN A 288 24.22 -20.32 -4.12
N ASP A 289 24.40 -19.80 -5.33
CA ASP A 289 25.65 -19.99 -6.06
C ASP A 289 26.85 -19.39 -5.32
N LYS A 290 28.00 -20.07 -5.39
CA LYS A 290 29.18 -19.69 -4.61
C LYS A 290 30.02 -18.61 -5.28
N GLN A 291 29.94 -18.46 -6.60
CA GLN A 291 30.83 -17.59 -7.37
C GLN A 291 30.12 -16.32 -7.85
N TYR A 292 28.89 -16.46 -8.31
CA TYR A 292 28.04 -15.39 -8.85
C TYR A 292 26.62 -15.48 -8.26
N PRO A 293 26.47 -15.41 -6.92
CA PRO A 293 25.15 -15.39 -6.30
C PRO A 293 24.34 -14.21 -6.85
N ALA A 294 23.09 -14.49 -7.21
CA ALA A 294 22.17 -13.43 -7.62
C ALA A 294 21.92 -12.49 -6.43
N PRO A 295 22.05 -11.17 -6.60
CA PRO A 295 21.84 -10.21 -5.50
C PRO A 295 20.37 -10.12 -5.05
N GLY A 296 19.46 -10.53 -5.92
CA GLY A 296 18.03 -10.53 -5.74
C GLY A 296 17.34 -11.07 -6.99
N LEU A 297 16.02 -11.17 -6.98
CA LEU A 297 15.24 -11.75 -8.08
C LEU A 297 14.21 -10.75 -8.63
N HIS A 298 14.03 -10.72 -9.95
CA HIS A 298 13.01 -9.90 -10.60
C HIS A 298 11.91 -10.78 -11.20
N PHE A 299 10.68 -10.68 -10.72
CA PHE A 299 9.60 -11.57 -11.13
C PHE A 299 8.67 -10.93 -12.18
N TYR A 300 8.55 -11.58 -13.34
CA TYR A 300 7.54 -11.28 -14.34
C TYR A 300 6.18 -11.85 -13.89
N THR A 301 5.36 -11.02 -13.22
CA THR A 301 4.13 -11.49 -12.57
C THR A 301 2.99 -11.80 -13.54
N LEU A 302 3.03 -11.20 -14.74
CA LEU A 302 1.93 -11.18 -15.68
C LEU A 302 0.60 -10.75 -15.03
N ASN A 303 0.67 -9.81 -14.07
CA ASN A 303 -0.44 -9.30 -13.25
C ASN A 303 -1.16 -10.37 -12.42
N LYS A 304 -0.54 -11.55 -12.20
CA LYS A 304 -1.08 -12.64 -11.38
C LYS A 304 -0.38 -12.70 -10.03
N LEU A 305 -1.17 -12.85 -8.96
CA LEU A 305 -0.66 -12.97 -7.60
C LEU A 305 -0.09 -14.36 -7.32
N SER A 306 -0.92 -15.40 -7.50
CA SER A 306 -0.71 -16.73 -6.93
C SER A 306 0.63 -17.40 -7.28
N PRO A 307 1.10 -17.49 -8.55
CA PRO A 307 2.36 -18.17 -8.84
C PRO A 307 3.57 -17.51 -8.15
N THR A 308 3.67 -16.18 -8.23
CA THR A 308 4.78 -15.44 -7.63
C THR A 308 4.73 -15.44 -6.11
N GLU A 309 3.53 -15.33 -5.52
CA GLU A 309 3.36 -15.44 -4.07
C GLU A 309 3.84 -16.80 -3.55
N GLU A 310 3.45 -17.90 -4.21
CA GLU A 310 3.85 -19.25 -3.81
C GLU A 310 5.37 -19.43 -3.90
N ILE A 311 6.01 -18.94 -4.97
CA ILE A 311 7.48 -18.98 -5.10
C ILE A 311 8.13 -18.19 -3.96
N LEU A 312 7.74 -16.93 -3.75
CA LEU A 312 8.32 -16.06 -2.72
C LEU A 312 8.19 -16.65 -1.31
N ARG A 313 7.06 -17.30 -1.00
CA ARG A 313 6.85 -17.99 0.28
C ARG A 313 7.78 -19.18 0.44
N GLN A 314 7.92 -20.02 -0.59
CA GLN A 314 8.77 -21.20 -0.54
C GLN A 314 10.27 -20.85 -0.43
N ILE A 315 10.72 -19.77 -1.06
CA ILE A 315 12.12 -19.31 -0.98
C ILE A 315 12.39 -18.37 0.21
N GLY A 316 11.41 -18.15 1.08
CA GLY A 316 11.57 -17.35 2.31
C GLY A 316 11.69 -15.83 2.08
N LEU A 317 11.28 -15.32 0.91
CA LEU A 317 11.30 -13.89 0.59
C LEU A 317 9.93 -13.21 0.74
N TRP A 318 8.89 -13.95 1.09
CA TRP A 318 7.59 -13.37 1.45
C TRP A 318 7.57 -12.99 2.93
N ASN A 319 7.58 -11.68 3.24
CA ASN A 319 7.45 -11.20 4.61
C ASN A 319 6.13 -11.68 5.24
N THR A 320 6.21 -12.52 6.27
CA THR A 320 5.05 -13.01 7.03
C THR A 320 4.68 -12.07 8.18
N VAL A 321 5.65 -11.33 8.71
CA VAL A 321 5.45 -10.27 9.70
C VAL A 321 6.12 -9.01 9.15
N PRO A 322 5.37 -8.02 8.63
CA PRO A 322 5.99 -6.80 8.17
C PRO A 322 6.63 -6.10 9.37
N THR A 323 7.94 -5.87 9.35
CA THR A 323 8.61 -4.94 10.26
C THR A 323 8.01 -3.56 10.02
N ARG A 324 7.08 -3.18 10.87
CA ARG A 324 6.32 -1.92 10.78
C ARG A 324 7.19 -0.81 11.32
N ILE A 325 7.76 0.03 10.47
CA ILE A 325 8.50 1.24 10.94
C ILE A 325 7.55 2.20 11.66
N LEU A 326 6.31 2.28 11.19
CA LEU A 326 5.18 2.97 11.81
C LEU A 326 3.98 2.02 11.82
N PRO A 327 2.91 2.31 12.57
CA PRO A 327 1.68 1.51 12.53
C PRO A 327 1.03 1.38 11.12
N TRP A 328 1.47 2.21 10.16
CA TRP A 328 1.10 2.12 8.74
C TRP A 328 2.33 1.98 7.84
N ARG A 329 2.10 1.60 6.58
CA ARG A 329 3.16 1.49 5.56
C ARG A 329 3.70 2.87 5.20
N VAL A 330 5.02 2.98 5.11
CA VAL A 330 5.72 4.20 4.68
C VAL A 330 6.50 3.92 3.40
N ASN A 331 6.49 4.85 2.45
CA ASN A 331 7.46 4.87 1.37
C ASN A 331 8.55 5.91 1.66
N ARG A 332 9.70 5.46 2.16
CA ARG A 332 10.85 6.34 2.47
C ARG A 332 11.45 7.02 1.23
N THR A 333 11.14 6.55 0.03
CA THR A 333 11.68 7.14 -1.22
C THR A 333 10.74 8.20 -1.81
N GLN A 334 9.48 8.30 -1.38
CA GLN A 334 8.54 9.26 -1.94
C GLN A 334 8.93 10.69 -1.51
N ILE A 335 8.96 11.65 -2.44
CA ILE A 335 9.57 12.97 -2.19
C ILE A 335 8.78 13.85 -1.19
N ILE A 336 7.47 13.69 -1.15
CA ILE A 336 6.52 14.54 -0.41
C ILE A 336 6.16 13.95 0.96
N ARG A 337 5.83 12.66 1.01
CA ARG A 337 5.31 11.90 2.16
C ARG A 337 6.35 11.10 2.93
N ARG A 338 7.61 11.03 2.49
CA ARG A 338 8.65 10.27 3.23
C ARG A 338 8.82 10.73 4.68
N THR A 339 8.51 11.99 4.96
CA THR A 339 8.62 12.59 6.29
C THR A 339 7.37 12.35 7.14
N GLU A 340 6.29 11.82 6.56
CA GLU A 340 5.02 11.64 7.26
C GLU A 340 5.18 10.60 8.38
N ALA A 341 5.08 11.07 9.61
CA ALA A 341 5.18 10.24 10.81
C ALA A 341 3.99 10.37 11.75
N VAL A 342 3.05 11.30 11.52
CA VAL A 342 1.89 11.53 12.39
C VAL A 342 0.60 11.61 11.57
N ARG A 343 -0.45 10.88 11.98
CA ARG A 343 -1.78 10.87 11.38
C ARG A 343 -2.89 11.00 12.43
N PRO A 344 -4.07 11.53 12.07
CA PRO A 344 -5.25 11.42 12.92
C PRO A 344 -5.70 9.96 12.95
N ILE A 345 -6.04 9.45 14.13
CA ILE A 345 -6.45 8.05 14.31
C ILE A 345 -7.73 7.69 13.53
N TYR A 346 -8.55 8.68 13.17
CA TYR A 346 -9.86 8.50 12.52
C TYR A 346 -9.80 7.69 11.22
N TRP A 347 -8.72 7.82 10.44
CA TRP A 347 -8.50 7.04 9.22
C TRP A 347 -7.66 5.77 9.42
N LYS A 348 -7.41 5.32 10.66
CA LYS A 348 -6.66 4.08 10.96
C LYS A 348 -7.17 2.89 10.13
N ASN A 349 -8.49 2.77 10.02
CA ASN A 349 -9.16 1.71 9.27
C ASN A 349 -9.37 2.02 7.77
N ARG A 350 -9.10 3.26 7.33
CA ARG A 350 -9.26 3.72 5.94
C ARG A 350 -8.02 4.43 5.39
N PRO A 351 -6.84 3.77 5.38
CA PRO A 351 -5.58 4.40 5.02
C PRO A 351 -5.51 4.89 3.57
N MET A 352 -6.16 4.23 2.61
CA MET A 352 -6.19 4.66 1.21
C MET A 352 -7.03 5.92 1.05
N ALA A 353 -8.20 6.01 1.72
CA ALA A 353 -9.01 7.22 1.74
C ALA A 353 -8.19 8.40 2.25
N TYR A 354 -7.49 8.25 3.38
CA TYR A 354 -6.62 9.30 3.91
C TYR A 354 -5.53 9.74 2.91
N ILE A 355 -4.87 8.79 2.25
CA ILE A 355 -3.85 9.08 1.25
C ILE A 355 -4.44 9.88 0.07
N CYS A 356 -5.61 9.47 -0.44
CA CYS A 356 -6.31 10.20 -1.50
C CYS A 356 -6.70 11.62 -1.05
N ARG A 357 -7.23 11.79 0.16
CA ARG A 357 -7.62 13.11 0.69
C ARG A 357 -6.46 14.05 0.91
N THR A 358 -5.29 13.51 1.21
CA THR A 358 -4.08 14.31 1.47
C THR A 358 -3.16 14.35 0.25
N GLN A 359 -3.58 13.85 -0.92
CA GLN A 359 -2.72 13.71 -2.11
C GLN A 359 -2.16 15.03 -2.66
N ARG A 360 -2.84 16.15 -2.37
CA ARG A 360 -2.44 17.51 -2.80
C ARG A 360 -1.58 18.25 -1.77
N TRP A 361 -1.28 17.64 -0.63
CA TRP A 361 -0.42 18.25 0.37
C TRP A 361 1.03 18.25 -0.11
N THR A 362 1.74 19.34 0.20
CA THR A 362 3.15 19.57 -0.19
C THR A 362 4.15 19.21 0.91
N ASN A 363 3.68 19.15 2.15
CA ASN A 363 4.43 18.77 3.34
C ASN A 363 3.51 17.93 4.24
N PHE A 364 4.12 17.11 5.08
CA PHE A 364 3.41 16.17 5.94
C PHE A 364 3.95 16.21 7.37
N PRO A 365 3.07 16.03 8.38
CA PRO A 365 3.46 15.98 9.79
C PRO A 365 4.57 14.96 10.07
N SER A 366 5.71 15.42 10.59
CA SER A 366 6.91 14.59 10.79
C SER A 366 7.29 14.39 12.24
N VAL A 367 6.97 15.33 13.12
CA VAL A 367 7.18 15.18 14.56
C VAL A 367 5.87 15.31 15.29
N THR A 368 5.10 16.36 14.97
CA THR A 368 3.81 16.67 15.59
C THR A 368 2.76 16.90 14.52
N TRP A 369 1.48 16.72 14.87
CA TRP A 369 0.38 17.07 13.97
C TRP A 369 0.33 18.57 13.62
N ASN A 370 0.98 19.43 14.42
CA ASN A 370 1.04 20.87 14.16
C ASN A 370 1.91 21.20 12.94
N ASP A 371 2.76 20.28 12.51
CA ASP A 371 3.64 20.45 11.35
C ASP A 371 2.88 20.30 10.01
N LYS A 372 1.55 20.09 10.06
CA LYS A 372 0.70 19.91 8.89
C LYS A 372 0.63 21.18 8.02
N PRO A 373 0.38 21.05 6.71
CA PRO A 373 0.07 22.21 5.86
C PRO A 373 -1.23 22.89 6.30
N ASN A 374 -1.36 24.17 5.92
CA ASN A 374 -2.64 24.89 5.99
C ASN A 374 -3.66 24.42 4.94
N SER A 375 -3.31 23.42 4.12
CA SER A 375 -4.18 22.85 3.10
C SER A 375 -5.27 21.96 3.70
N GLU A 376 -6.50 22.14 3.24
CA GLU A 376 -7.60 21.25 3.59
C GLU A 376 -7.45 19.86 2.94
N MET A 377 -8.13 18.87 3.51
CA MET A 377 -8.27 17.56 2.90
C MET A 377 -9.19 17.63 1.69
N SER A 378 -8.82 17.02 0.58
CA SER A 378 -9.63 17.00 -0.63
C SER A 378 -10.83 16.06 -0.52
N ASN A 379 -11.76 16.21 -1.47
CA ASN A 379 -12.85 15.25 -1.69
C ASN A 379 -12.30 13.89 -2.15
N LEU A 380 -13.14 12.85 -2.03
CA LEU A 380 -12.84 11.46 -2.36
C LEU A 380 -13.23 11.07 -3.81
N ASP A 381 -13.28 12.03 -4.74
CA ASP A 381 -13.73 11.75 -6.12
C ASP A 381 -12.89 10.65 -6.81
N ASP A 382 -11.58 10.62 -6.56
CA ASP A 382 -10.63 9.64 -7.10
C ASP A 382 -10.63 8.29 -6.35
N TYR A 383 -11.25 8.22 -5.17
CA TYR A 383 -11.20 7.06 -4.28
C TYR A 383 -11.98 5.86 -4.81
N LYS A 384 -13.00 6.08 -5.65
CA LYS A 384 -13.88 5.01 -6.17
C LYS A 384 -13.14 3.89 -6.90
N LEU A 385 -11.99 4.20 -7.50
CA LEU A 385 -11.14 3.19 -8.16
C LEU A 385 -10.43 2.27 -7.15
N PHE A 386 -10.24 2.74 -5.92
CA PHE A 386 -9.47 2.08 -4.86
C PHE A 386 -10.35 1.49 -3.75
N ASP A 387 -11.59 1.97 -3.64
CA ASP A 387 -12.58 1.51 -2.66
C ASP A 387 -12.71 -0.02 -2.69
N PRO A 388 -12.32 -0.70 -1.59
CA PRO A 388 -12.42 -2.14 -1.52
C PRO A 388 -13.86 -2.67 -1.65
N LEU A 389 -14.87 -1.86 -1.33
CA LEU A 389 -16.26 -2.25 -1.43
C LEU A 389 -16.76 -2.32 -2.88
N GLN A 390 -16.16 -1.54 -3.79
CA GLN A 390 -16.41 -1.67 -5.24
C GLN A 390 -15.92 -3.02 -5.79
N ARG A 391 -15.17 -3.80 -5.01
CA ARG A 391 -14.68 -5.14 -5.37
C ARG A 391 -15.77 -6.21 -5.21
N ILE A 392 -16.83 -5.94 -4.45
CA ILE A 392 -17.85 -6.91 -4.06
C ILE A 392 -19.12 -6.66 -4.87
N SER A 393 -19.72 -7.71 -5.42
CA SER A 393 -20.98 -7.59 -6.14
C SER A 393 -22.07 -7.04 -5.20
N LYS A 394 -23.03 -6.27 -5.73
CA LYS A 394 -24.16 -5.80 -4.92
C LYS A 394 -24.90 -6.94 -4.21
N VAL A 395 -24.99 -8.11 -4.84
CA VAL A 395 -25.58 -9.32 -4.25
C VAL A 395 -24.80 -9.78 -3.02
N ASN A 396 -23.48 -9.86 -3.11
CA ASN A 396 -22.64 -10.28 -1.98
C ASN A 396 -22.60 -9.21 -0.88
N LEU A 397 -22.55 -7.93 -1.26
CA LEU A 397 -22.70 -6.83 -0.29
C LEU A 397 -24.03 -6.92 0.44
N ARG A 398 -25.13 -7.22 -0.25
CA ARG A 398 -26.46 -7.35 0.35
C ARG A 398 -26.52 -8.52 1.35
N LYS A 399 -25.94 -9.67 1.01
CA LYS A 399 -25.80 -10.80 1.94
C LYS A 399 -25.05 -10.42 3.23
N MET A 400 -23.95 -9.68 3.11
CA MET A 400 -23.16 -9.22 4.25
C MET A 400 -23.88 -8.17 5.09
N ARG A 401 -24.60 -7.27 4.40
CA ARG A 401 -25.27 -6.10 4.99
C ARG A 401 -26.70 -6.36 5.41
N GLY A 402 -27.15 -7.61 5.32
CA GLY A 402 -28.51 -8.04 5.64
C GLY A 402 -29.47 -7.84 4.47
N ASP A 403 -30.20 -8.90 4.10
CA ASP A 403 -31.11 -8.86 2.94
C ASP A 403 -32.39 -8.06 3.18
N ASN A 404 -32.87 -8.01 4.43
CA ASN A 404 -34.13 -7.39 4.85
C ASN A 404 -33.94 -6.64 6.19
N LEU A 405 -33.52 -5.38 6.12
CA LEU A 405 -33.44 -4.49 7.28
C LEU A 405 -34.77 -3.74 7.47
N CYS A 406 -35.46 -4.00 8.57
CA CYS A 406 -36.76 -3.44 8.91
C CYS A 406 -36.79 -2.74 10.28
N SER A 407 -35.79 -2.95 11.14
CA SER A 407 -35.70 -2.32 12.47
C SER A 407 -34.28 -1.93 12.85
N VAL A 408 -34.13 -1.04 13.83
CA VAL A 408 -32.82 -0.61 14.36
C VAL A 408 -32.08 -1.79 15.00
N GLU A 409 -32.79 -2.68 15.70
CA GLU A 409 -32.19 -3.88 16.31
C GLU A 409 -31.57 -4.81 15.27
N GLN A 410 -32.20 -4.93 14.09
CA GLN A 410 -31.65 -5.70 12.98
C GLN A 410 -30.39 -5.04 12.42
N VAL A 411 -30.37 -3.72 12.29
CA VAL A 411 -29.17 -2.97 11.86
C VAL A 411 -28.03 -3.21 12.86
N ASN A 412 -28.30 -3.11 14.16
CA ASN A 412 -27.32 -3.36 15.22
C ASN A 412 -26.74 -4.78 15.17
N LYS A 413 -27.61 -5.78 15.00
CA LYS A 413 -27.19 -7.18 14.86
C LYS A 413 -26.34 -7.39 13.61
N THR A 414 -26.77 -6.87 12.46
CA THR A 414 -26.00 -6.96 11.21
C THR A 414 -24.65 -6.24 11.34
N PHE A 415 -24.59 -5.12 12.05
CA PHE A 415 -23.35 -4.43 12.35
C PHE A 415 -22.38 -5.33 13.13
N ALA A 416 -22.85 -5.99 14.18
CA ALA A 416 -22.07 -6.97 14.94
C ALA A 416 -21.61 -8.16 14.07
N ASP A 417 -22.50 -8.68 13.22
CA ASP A 417 -22.20 -9.77 12.30
C ASP A 417 -21.13 -9.38 11.26
N MET A 418 -21.10 -8.10 10.83
CA MET A 418 -20.05 -7.60 9.93
C MET A 418 -18.69 -7.45 10.62
N LEU A 419 -18.67 -7.19 11.93
CA LEU A 419 -17.42 -7.08 12.71
C LEU A 419 -16.84 -8.44 13.10
N PHE A 420 -17.70 -9.39 13.49
CA PHE A 420 -17.26 -10.65 14.12
C PHE A 420 -18.00 -11.90 13.67
N GLY A 421 -18.93 -11.80 12.73
CA GLY A 421 -19.72 -12.94 12.26
C GLY A 421 -18.84 -14.00 11.60
N GLU A 422 -19.33 -15.24 11.55
CA GLU A 422 -18.64 -16.29 10.78
C GLU A 422 -18.89 -16.10 9.29
N ASN A 423 -17.84 -16.27 8.50
CA ASN A 423 -17.87 -16.16 7.05
C ASN A 423 -18.57 -17.40 6.44
N LYS A 424 -19.90 -17.49 6.54
CA LYS A 424 -20.68 -18.67 6.14
C LYS A 424 -20.58 -19.02 4.65
N ASP A 425 -20.20 -18.07 3.80
CA ASP A 425 -20.16 -18.20 2.33
C ASP A 425 -18.76 -17.94 1.71
N GLY A 426 -17.70 -17.79 2.52
CA GLY A 426 -16.35 -17.46 2.02
C GLY A 426 -16.19 -16.03 1.48
N VAL A 427 -17.14 -15.12 1.73
CA VAL A 427 -17.09 -13.72 1.32
C VAL A 427 -16.37 -12.88 2.39
N VAL A 428 -15.19 -12.36 2.06
CA VAL A 428 -14.33 -11.53 2.95
C VAL A 428 -15.14 -10.42 3.63
N GLN A 429 -15.20 -10.38 4.96
CA GLN A 429 -15.95 -9.33 5.68
C GLN A 429 -15.31 -7.96 5.45
N TYR A 430 -16.02 -7.12 4.70
CA TYR A 430 -15.70 -5.71 4.56
C TYR A 430 -16.76 -4.90 5.31
N PHE A 431 -16.27 -4.16 6.28
CA PHE A 431 -17.05 -3.22 7.07
C PHE A 431 -17.05 -1.85 6.38
N PRO A 432 -18.18 -1.11 6.26
CA PRO A 432 -18.20 0.15 5.50
C PRO A 432 -17.14 1.17 5.93
N TRP A 433 -16.82 1.20 7.22
CA TRP A 433 -15.81 2.10 7.79
C TRP A 433 -14.40 1.50 7.84
N SER A 434 -14.15 0.36 7.20
CA SER A 434 -12.82 -0.26 7.11
C SER A 434 -12.50 -0.74 5.69
N GLU A 435 -11.31 -0.41 5.23
CA GLU A 435 -10.74 -0.90 3.98
C GLU A 435 -10.14 -2.31 4.11
N ARG A 436 -10.02 -2.81 5.33
CA ARG A 436 -9.38 -4.08 5.67
C ARG A 436 -10.32 -4.95 6.49
N ALA A 437 -10.06 -6.24 6.47
CA ALA A 437 -10.67 -7.15 7.42
C ALA A 437 -10.29 -6.74 8.86
N VAL A 438 -11.18 -7.06 9.80
CA VAL A 438 -10.99 -6.78 11.23
C VAL A 438 -9.68 -7.42 11.71
N ASN A 439 -8.87 -6.62 12.42
CA ASN A 439 -7.51 -6.98 12.85
C ASN A 439 -7.51 -7.76 14.18
N GLY A 440 -6.35 -8.29 14.59
CA GLY A 440 -6.20 -9.04 15.84
C GLY A 440 -6.54 -8.25 17.11
N GLU A 441 -6.29 -6.94 17.13
CA GLU A 441 -6.64 -6.01 18.22
C GLU A 441 -8.14 -5.94 18.48
N ALA A 442 -8.98 -6.11 17.46
CA ALA A 442 -10.42 -6.17 17.66
C ALA A 442 -10.87 -7.46 18.35
N LEU A 443 -10.10 -8.55 18.20
CA LEU A 443 -10.44 -9.85 18.78
C LEU A 443 -10.24 -9.86 20.30
N SER A 444 -9.31 -9.06 20.82
CA SER A 444 -9.04 -8.96 22.27
C SER A 444 -10.11 -8.19 23.04
N ILE A 445 -10.82 -7.24 22.41
CA ILE A 445 -11.98 -6.53 22.99
C ILE A 445 -13.31 -6.91 22.32
N LYS A 446 -13.40 -8.14 21.81
CA LYS A 446 -14.55 -8.62 21.05
C LYS A 446 -15.84 -8.56 21.86
N GLU A 447 -15.81 -8.96 23.13
CA GLU A 447 -17.00 -9.04 23.97
C GLU A 447 -17.57 -7.65 24.25
N GLU A 448 -16.71 -6.68 24.51
CA GLU A 448 -17.07 -5.29 24.74
C GLU A 448 -17.64 -4.63 23.49
N LEU A 449 -17.04 -4.89 22.32
CA LEU A 449 -17.55 -4.37 21.05
C LEU A 449 -18.90 -4.99 20.68
N LEU A 450 -19.11 -6.29 20.95
CA LEU A 450 -20.40 -6.94 20.77
C LEU A 450 -21.47 -6.39 21.74
N TRP A 451 -21.09 -6.12 23.00
CA TRP A 451 -21.97 -5.47 23.98
C TRP A 451 -22.37 -4.06 23.52
N CYS A 452 -21.43 -3.28 22.97
CA CYS A 452 -21.74 -1.98 22.38
C CYS A 452 -22.80 -2.13 21.29
N CYS A 453 -22.60 -3.05 20.33
CA CYS A 453 -23.56 -3.26 19.26
C CYS A 453 -24.94 -3.67 19.79
N SER A 454 -25.04 -4.58 20.77
CA SER A 454 -26.33 -5.01 21.32
C SER A 454 -27.09 -3.87 22.02
N HIS A 455 -26.39 -2.84 22.50
CA HIS A 455 -26.98 -1.66 23.14
C HIS A 455 -27.15 -0.46 22.18
N GLY A 456 -26.88 -0.65 20.88
CA GLY A 456 -27.02 0.38 19.86
C GLY A 456 -25.93 1.45 19.88
N LEU A 457 -24.75 1.10 20.43
CA LEU A 457 -23.51 1.82 20.20
C LEU A 457 -22.79 1.11 19.06
N LEU A 458 -22.55 1.79 17.94
CA LEU A 458 -22.07 1.17 16.69
C LEU A 458 -20.60 1.54 16.45
N PRO A 459 -19.63 0.77 16.97
CA PRO A 459 -18.21 1.10 16.92
C PRO A 459 -17.61 1.00 15.52
N ILE A 460 -16.87 2.04 15.11
CA ILE A 460 -16.21 2.10 13.80
C ILE A 460 -14.69 2.17 13.88
N ASN A 461 -14.14 2.52 15.05
CA ASN A 461 -12.71 2.56 15.31
C ASN A 461 -12.41 2.38 16.81
N TRP A 462 -11.26 1.80 17.14
CA TRP A 462 -10.83 1.55 18.51
C TRP A 462 -9.32 1.34 18.61
N GLN A 463 -8.82 1.47 19.84
CA GLN A 463 -7.54 0.90 20.25
C GLN A 463 -7.51 0.61 21.75
N GLU A 464 -6.74 -0.40 22.12
CA GLU A 464 -6.49 -0.73 23.52
C GLU A 464 -5.50 0.22 24.17
N ALA A 465 -5.58 0.33 25.50
CA ALA A 465 -4.54 0.98 26.28
C ALA A 465 -3.39 0.00 26.46
N VAL A 466 -2.18 0.38 26.07
CA VAL A 466 -0.97 -0.41 26.32
C VAL A 466 0.08 0.44 27.03
N ASN A 467 0.75 -0.15 28.01
CA ASN A 467 1.73 0.54 28.82
C ASN A 467 3.08 -0.19 28.75
N GLY A 468 3.93 0.23 27.83
CA GLY A 468 5.31 -0.22 27.77
C GLY A 468 5.52 -1.59 27.12
N VAL A 469 4.77 -1.91 26.06
CA VAL A 469 4.95 -3.18 25.33
C VAL A 469 6.16 -3.11 24.40
N SER A 470 6.78 -4.26 24.10
CA SER A 470 7.94 -4.29 23.21
C SER A 470 7.59 -3.77 21.81
N SER A 471 8.52 -3.04 21.18
CA SER A 471 8.41 -2.69 19.75
C SER A 471 8.35 -3.89 18.80
N SER A 472 8.72 -5.08 19.29
CA SER A 472 8.63 -6.35 18.56
C SER A 472 7.38 -7.17 18.92
N ASP A 473 6.45 -6.60 19.70
CA ASP A 473 5.19 -7.26 20.04
C ASP A 473 4.37 -7.59 18.77
N PRO A 474 3.81 -8.81 18.63
CA PRO A 474 3.13 -9.23 17.42
C PRO A 474 1.83 -8.48 17.12
N LEU A 475 1.18 -7.90 18.13
CA LEU A 475 -0.08 -7.17 18.00
C LEU A 475 0.14 -5.66 17.93
N PHE A 476 0.95 -5.13 18.85
CA PHE A 476 1.11 -3.69 19.08
C PHE A 476 2.47 -3.14 18.62
N GLY A 477 3.44 -4.01 18.30
CA GLY A 477 4.81 -3.62 17.99
C GLY A 477 4.96 -2.89 16.66
N TRP A 478 5.79 -1.84 16.68
CA TRP A 478 6.28 -1.10 15.51
C TRP A 478 7.56 -0.33 15.89
N GLY A 479 8.25 0.21 14.90
CA GLY A 479 9.49 0.97 15.04
C GLY A 479 10.73 0.10 15.12
N GLU A 480 11.80 0.65 15.67
CA GLU A 480 13.09 -0.06 15.80
C GLU A 480 13.03 -1.15 16.89
N PRO A 481 13.76 -2.26 16.75
CA PRO A 481 13.87 -3.27 17.80
C PRO A 481 14.38 -2.67 19.13
N ASN A 482 13.99 -3.29 20.26
CA ASN A 482 14.31 -2.83 21.62
C ASN A 482 13.68 -1.47 22.00
N GLY A 483 12.68 -1.02 21.25
CA GLY A 483 11.84 0.11 21.63
C GLY A 483 10.68 -0.31 22.53
N THR A 484 9.97 0.69 23.03
CA THR A 484 8.84 0.55 23.95
C THR A 484 7.64 1.32 23.41
N ILE A 485 6.48 0.67 23.31
CA ILE A 485 5.26 1.21 22.71
C ILE A 485 4.20 1.47 23.77
N TYR A 486 3.45 2.55 23.59
CA TYR A 486 2.40 3.01 24.48
C TYR A 486 1.16 3.46 23.68
N GLN A 487 -0.02 3.19 24.22
CA GLN A 487 -1.30 3.62 23.64
C GLN A 487 -2.27 4.02 24.74
N LYS A 488 -3.07 5.06 24.47
CA LYS A 488 -4.25 5.41 25.25
C LYS A 488 -5.45 4.60 24.78
N GLY A 489 -6.33 4.21 25.69
CA GLY A 489 -7.60 3.59 25.29
C GLY A 489 -8.42 4.56 24.43
N TYR A 490 -8.96 4.09 23.31
CA TYR A 490 -9.82 4.91 22.45
C TYR A 490 -10.93 4.07 21.81
N ILE A 491 -12.10 4.70 21.67
CA ILE A 491 -13.23 4.13 20.95
C ILE A 491 -13.98 5.24 20.20
N GLU A 492 -14.45 4.91 19.02
CA GLU A 492 -15.30 5.76 18.20
C GLU A 492 -16.51 4.98 17.70
N PHE A 493 -17.70 5.54 17.87
CA PHE A 493 -18.96 4.86 17.55
C PHE A 493 -20.06 5.85 17.19
N PHE A 494 -21.09 5.36 16.49
CA PHE A 494 -22.35 6.07 16.36
C PHE A 494 -23.33 5.67 17.47
N ALA A 495 -24.08 6.64 17.99
CA ALA A 495 -25.18 6.42 18.92
C ALA A 495 -26.36 7.32 18.59
N ASP A 496 -27.59 6.90 18.90
CA ASP A 496 -28.74 7.81 18.84
C ASP A 496 -28.59 9.00 19.80
N SER A 497 -29.23 10.12 19.48
CA SER A 497 -29.14 11.36 20.27
C SER A 497 -29.45 11.17 21.77
N PRO A 498 -30.54 10.47 22.19
CA PRO A 498 -30.80 10.21 23.60
C PRO A 498 -29.68 9.45 24.33
N LYS A 499 -29.07 8.43 23.69
CA LYS A 499 -27.92 7.71 24.27
C LYS A 499 -26.69 8.59 24.32
N ALA A 500 -26.41 9.36 23.27
CA ALA A 500 -25.30 10.30 23.23
C ALA A 500 -25.38 11.33 24.38
N ASP A 501 -26.59 11.83 24.69
CA ASP A 501 -26.81 12.75 25.81
C ASP A 501 -26.52 12.10 27.18
N LYS A 502 -26.95 10.84 27.38
CA LYS A 502 -26.64 10.08 28.60
C LYS A 502 -25.14 9.84 28.76
N ILE A 503 -24.46 9.53 27.66
CA ILE A 503 -23.00 9.35 27.62
C ILE A 503 -22.32 10.69 27.95
N LEU A 504 -22.76 11.80 27.35
CA LEU A 504 -22.22 13.14 27.64
C LEU A 504 -22.39 13.53 29.11
N HIS A 505 -23.54 13.23 29.72
CA HIS A 505 -23.75 13.50 31.14
C HIS A 505 -22.82 12.65 32.02
N THR A 506 -22.61 11.39 31.67
CA THR A 506 -21.79 10.45 32.45
C THR A 506 -20.31 10.75 32.30
N VAL A 507 -19.81 10.95 31.08
CA VAL A 507 -18.39 11.21 30.80
C VAL A 507 -17.88 12.49 31.48
N ARG A 508 -18.75 13.49 31.73
CA ARG A 508 -18.39 14.70 32.51
C ARG A 508 -17.96 14.41 33.95
N LYS A 509 -18.31 13.24 34.50
CA LYS A 509 -17.85 12.76 35.82
C LYS A 509 -16.46 12.12 35.77
N TYR A 510 -15.93 11.86 34.58
CA TYR A 510 -14.66 11.19 34.33
C TYR A 510 -13.64 12.20 33.77
N PRO A 511 -12.93 12.97 34.62
CA PRO A 511 -12.02 14.03 34.17
C PRO A 511 -10.83 13.54 33.35
N ARG A 512 -10.50 12.23 33.43
CA ARG A 512 -9.46 11.58 32.63
C ARG A 512 -9.86 11.33 31.17
N ILE A 513 -11.16 11.36 30.84
CA ILE A 513 -11.65 11.03 29.50
C ILE A 513 -11.77 12.30 28.65
N SER A 514 -11.13 12.31 27.48
CA SER A 514 -11.40 13.30 26.43
C SER A 514 -12.54 12.81 25.52
N TYR A 515 -13.45 13.71 25.16
CA TYR A 515 -14.60 13.40 24.31
C TYR A 515 -14.80 14.43 23.19
N HIS A 516 -15.35 13.97 22.07
CA HIS A 516 -15.83 14.80 20.97
C HIS A 516 -17.06 14.16 20.33
N LEU A 517 -18.17 14.88 20.32
CA LEU A 517 -19.46 14.46 19.76
C LEU A 517 -19.83 15.39 18.61
N VAL A 518 -20.22 14.85 17.46
CA VAL A 518 -20.59 15.64 16.27
C VAL A 518 -21.77 15.00 15.52
N SER A 519 -22.74 15.81 15.08
CA SER A 519 -23.86 15.36 14.21
C SER A 519 -23.50 15.36 12.72
N CYS A 520 -24.30 14.67 11.89
CA CYS A 520 -24.01 14.47 10.46
C CYS A 520 -23.82 15.74 9.60
N ASN A 521 -24.36 16.87 10.04
CA ASN A 521 -24.32 18.17 9.37
C ASN A 521 -23.55 19.22 10.19
N ASN A 522 -22.81 18.79 11.22
CA ASN A 522 -22.15 19.66 12.19
C ASN A 522 -23.11 20.68 12.86
N SER A 523 -24.42 20.40 12.92
CA SER A 523 -25.40 21.26 13.61
C SER A 523 -25.26 21.20 15.13
N TYR A 524 -24.64 20.13 15.62
CA TYR A 524 -24.33 19.90 17.02
C TYR A 524 -22.89 19.42 17.13
N GLU A 525 -22.14 20.05 18.03
CA GLU A 525 -20.77 19.71 18.35
C GLU A 525 -20.52 19.99 19.83
N GLU A 526 -19.98 19.01 20.55
CA GLU A 526 -19.57 19.14 21.95
C GLU A 526 -18.23 18.46 22.17
N THR A 527 -17.29 19.13 22.81
CA THR A 527 -15.97 18.57 23.13
C THR A 527 -15.38 19.19 24.40
N ASN A 528 -14.59 18.42 25.14
CA ASN A 528 -13.76 18.94 26.22
C ASN A 528 -12.29 19.13 25.82
N ALA A 529 -11.96 19.03 24.51
CA ALA A 529 -10.64 19.35 24.01
C ALA A 529 -10.33 20.84 24.32
N PRO A 530 -9.23 21.15 25.05
CA PRO A 530 -8.88 22.52 25.32
C PRO A 530 -8.64 23.29 24.03
N THR A 531 -9.10 24.53 23.96
CA THR A 531 -8.84 25.42 22.80
C THR A 531 -7.34 25.65 22.56
N SER A 532 -6.50 25.47 23.58
CA SER A 532 -5.04 25.56 23.51
C SER A 532 -4.36 24.27 23.04
N VAL A 533 -5.01 23.11 23.13
CA VAL A 533 -4.43 21.82 22.72
C VAL A 533 -4.75 21.59 21.26
N THR A 534 -3.69 21.60 20.45
CA THR A 534 -3.81 21.47 19.01
C THR A 534 -3.97 20.03 18.55
N ALA A 535 -3.51 19.03 19.34
CA ALA A 535 -3.71 17.59 19.13
C ALA A 535 -3.45 16.80 20.42
N ASN A 536 -4.18 15.71 20.65
CA ASN A 536 -3.96 14.78 21.77
C ASN A 536 -3.30 13.49 21.26
N VAL A 537 -2.10 13.18 21.74
CA VAL A 537 -1.35 11.97 21.35
C VAL A 537 -2.00 10.74 21.97
N VAL A 538 -2.26 9.73 21.14
CA VAL A 538 -2.93 8.48 21.57
C VAL A 538 -2.12 7.22 21.29
N THR A 539 -1.05 7.31 20.49
CA THR A 539 -0.06 6.24 20.30
C THR A 539 1.32 6.87 20.20
N TRP A 540 2.29 6.35 20.95
CA TRP A 540 3.69 6.74 20.85
C TRP A 540 4.64 5.58 21.14
N GLY A 541 5.90 5.76 20.76
CA GLY A 541 6.97 4.81 21.01
C GLY A 541 8.26 5.54 21.36
N GLU A 542 9.03 4.93 22.27
CA GLU A 542 10.35 5.38 22.71
C GLU A 542 11.39 4.36 22.25
N PHE A 543 12.45 4.83 21.57
CA PHE A 543 13.44 3.96 20.92
C PHE A 543 14.85 4.17 21.49
N PRO A 544 15.76 3.18 21.33
CA PRO A 544 17.09 3.20 21.95
C PRO A 544 17.99 4.40 21.58
N ASP A 545 17.72 5.05 20.44
CA ASP A 545 18.40 6.26 19.99
C ASP A 545 17.91 7.54 20.70
N GLY A 546 17.00 7.40 21.66
CA GLY A 546 16.39 8.51 22.40
C GLY A 546 15.26 9.21 21.65
N LYS A 547 14.87 8.73 20.45
CA LYS A 547 13.76 9.31 19.70
C LYS A 547 12.42 8.86 20.27
N THR A 548 11.52 9.82 20.38
CA THR A 548 10.09 9.58 20.62
C THR A 548 9.32 9.81 19.32
N VAL A 549 8.51 8.83 18.93
CA VAL A 549 7.67 8.92 17.72
C VAL A 549 6.21 8.80 18.14
N GLN A 550 5.34 9.69 17.62
CA GLN A 550 3.94 9.79 18.03
C GLN A 550 2.97 9.63 16.85
N PRO A 551 2.77 8.39 16.36
CA PRO A 551 2.09 8.15 15.08
C PRO A 551 0.62 8.52 15.05
N TYR A 552 -0.11 8.36 16.15
CA TYR A 552 -1.55 8.65 16.16
C TYR A 552 -1.91 9.74 17.16
N VAL A 553 -2.75 10.64 16.68
CA VAL A 553 -3.36 11.71 17.48
C VAL A 553 -4.88 11.76 17.29
N THR A 554 -5.58 12.34 18.24
CA THR A 554 -6.93 12.89 18.05
C THR A 554 -6.85 14.41 17.94
N GLN A 555 -7.68 14.97 17.05
CA GLN A 555 -7.68 16.41 16.80
C GLN A 555 -9.06 16.90 16.32
N PRO A 556 -9.67 17.91 16.96
CA PRO A 556 -11.05 18.30 16.67
C PRO A 556 -11.35 18.72 15.22
N GLN A 557 -10.45 19.41 14.54
CA GLN A 557 -10.66 19.81 13.14
C GLN A 557 -10.62 18.61 12.18
N ALA A 558 -9.68 17.68 12.40
CA ALA A 558 -9.57 16.44 11.65
C ALA A 558 -10.78 15.54 11.92
N PHE A 559 -11.32 15.53 13.15
CA PHE A 559 -12.55 14.82 13.45
C PHE A 559 -13.73 15.38 12.67
N ARG A 560 -13.90 16.71 12.62
CA ARG A 560 -14.94 17.35 11.79
C ARG A 560 -14.82 16.99 10.31
N GLN A 561 -13.60 16.97 9.77
CA GLN A 561 -13.35 16.55 8.39
C GLN A 561 -13.59 15.06 8.14
N TRP A 562 -13.47 14.23 9.18
CA TRP A 562 -13.78 12.81 9.15
C TRP A 562 -15.29 12.55 9.23
N THR A 563 -16.02 13.33 10.04
CA THR A 563 -17.47 13.20 10.25
C THR A 563 -18.23 13.09 8.93
N GLU A 564 -17.93 13.95 7.95
CA GLU A 564 -18.58 13.91 6.63
C GLU A 564 -18.40 12.55 5.93
N GLU A 565 -17.19 12.00 5.95
CA GLU A 565 -16.88 10.70 5.37
C GLU A 565 -17.51 9.55 6.17
N ALA A 566 -17.43 9.62 7.50
CA ALA A 566 -18.00 8.63 8.40
C ALA A 566 -19.51 8.50 8.18
N PHE A 567 -20.22 9.63 8.08
CA PHE A 567 -21.65 9.61 7.80
C PHE A 567 -21.96 9.20 6.35
N HIS A 568 -21.10 9.52 5.38
CA HIS A 568 -21.28 9.08 4.00
C HIS A 568 -21.30 7.54 3.87
N GLN A 569 -20.56 6.80 4.70
CA GLN A 569 -20.56 5.33 4.66
C GLN A 569 -21.94 4.71 4.94
N TRP A 570 -22.82 5.39 5.69
CA TRP A 570 -24.22 4.96 5.84
C TRP A 570 -24.98 4.97 4.51
N SER A 571 -24.70 5.96 3.65
CA SER A 571 -25.26 6.01 2.30
C SER A 571 -24.68 4.89 1.44
N THR A 572 -23.38 4.63 1.54
CA THR A 572 -22.73 3.49 0.87
C THR A 572 -23.33 2.15 1.29
N TRP A 573 -23.72 1.99 2.56
CA TRP A 573 -24.52 0.84 3.02
C TRP A 573 -25.88 0.83 2.31
N GLY A 574 -26.63 1.93 2.36
CA GLY A 574 -27.96 2.04 1.74
C GLY A 574 -28.01 1.78 0.23
N ASP A 575 -26.95 2.09 -0.52
CA ASP A 575 -26.90 2.01 -1.99
C ASP A 575 -26.88 0.57 -2.55
N VAL A 576 -26.79 -0.44 -1.68
CA VAL A 576 -26.96 -1.86 -2.04
C VAL A 576 -28.43 -2.23 -2.18
N TYR A 577 -29.33 -1.45 -1.60
CA TYR A 577 -30.78 -1.64 -1.68
C TYR A 577 -31.40 -0.74 -2.76
N ASP A 578 -32.55 -1.16 -3.26
CA ASP A 578 -33.34 -0.35 -4.18
C ASP A 578 -33.77 0.97 -3.53
N ALA A 579 -33.91 2.02 -4.35
CA ALA A 579 -34.20 3.37 -3.85
C ALA A 579 -35.51 3.46 -3.06
N THR A 580 -36.47 2.59 -3.36
CA THR A 580 -37.79 2.51 -2.70
C THR A 580 -37.82 1.53 -1.52
N ALA A 581 -36.72 0.83 -1.24
CA ALA A 581 -36.69 -0.17 -0.17
C ALA A 581 -36.74 0.50 1.21
N GLY A 582 -37.58 -0.04 2.11
CA GLY A 582 -37.68 0.41 3.50
C GLY A 582 -36.32 0.41 4.24
N ALA A 583 -35.45 -0.55 3.92
CA ALA A 583 -34.08 -0.64 4.45
C ALA A 583 -33.25 0.62 4.17
N ARG A 584 -33.33 1.18 2.95
CA ARG A 584 -32.58 2.39 2.59
C ARG A 584 -33.10 3.61 3.34
N HIS A 585 -34.42 3.72 3.49
CA HIS A 585 -35.04 4.79 4.26
C HIS A 585 -34.65 4.68 5.75
N LEU A 586 -34.69 3.48 6.32
CA LEU A 586 -34.28 3.21 7.69
C LEU A 586 -32.84 3.65 7.96
N LEU A 587 -31.88 3.23 7.12
CA LEU A 587 -30.47 3.61 7.25
C LEU A 587 -30.26 5.12 7.14
N LYS A 588 -31.01 5.80 6.25
CA LYS A 588 -30.97 7.26 6.14
C LYS A 588 -31.49 7.95 7.41
N THR A 589 -32.57 7.43 8.00
CA THR A 589 -33.15 7.94 9.25
C THR A 589 -32.21 7.71 10.44
N ILE A 590 -31.56 6.55 10.53
CA ILE A 590 -30.49 6.28 11.51
C ILE A 590 -29.37 7.29 11.34
N SER A 591 -28.80 7.42 10.13
CA SER A 591 -27.70 8.34 9.85
C SER A 591 -28.03 9.81 10.17
N ALA A 592 -29.29 10.23 10.02
CA ALA A 592 -29.71 11.60 10.30
C ALA A 592 -29.98 11.85 11.80
N SER A 593 -30.23 10.81 12.58
CA SER A 593 -30.58 10.93 14.02
C SER A 593 -29.43 10.59 14.96
N TYR A 594 -28.36 10.01 14.42
CA TYR A 594 -27.22 9.53 15.21
C TYR A 594 -26.15 10.61 15.33
N ILE A 595 -25.41 10.53 16.43
CA ILE A 595 -24.24 11.35 16.74
C ILE A 595 -23.00 10.45 16.63
N LEU A 596 -21.95 10.97 16.01
CA LEU A 596 -20.64 10.34 16.01
C LEU A 596 -19.91 10.76 17.29
N VAL A 597 -19.42 9.78 18.05
CA VAL A 597 -18.79 9.99 19.36
C VAL A 597 -17.38 9.42 19.33
N SER A 598 -16.39 10.21 19.73
CA SER A 598 -15.00 9.80 19.95
C SER A 598 -14.64 9.97 21.42
N LEU A 599 -14.12 8.92 22.06
CA LEU A 599 -13.67 8.93 23.45
C LEU A 599 -12.22 8.45 23.56
N VAL A 600 -11.43 9.12 24.40
CA VAL A 600 -10.04 8.76 24.72
C VAL A 600 -9.87 8.72 26.23
N ASP A 601 -9.39 7.59 26.76
CA ASP A 601 -8.93 7.50 28.14
C ASP A 601 -7.47 7.91 28.25
N ASN A 602 -7.20 9.06 28.89
CA ASN A 602 -5.85 9.61 28.93
C ASN A 602 -4.91 8.93 29.93
N ASP A 603 -5.43 8.12 30.86
CA ASP A 603 -4.64 7.45 31.88
C ASP A 603 -4.37 5.99 31.48
N TYR A 604 -3.41 5.87 30.57
CA TYR A 604 -2.92 4.60 30.03
C TYR A 604 -2.15 3.75 31.07
N LEU A 605 -1.84 4.31 32.24
CA LEU A 605 -1.13 3.60 33.32
C LEU A 605 -2.05 2.65 34.08
N ASN A 606 -3.34 2.95 34.11
CA ASN A 606 -4.37 2.17 34.79
C ASN A 606 -5.29 1.46 33.78
N PRO A 607 -6.05 0.44 34.21
CA PRO A 607 -7.04 -0.21 33.35
C PRO A 607 -7.97 0.80 32.68
N CYS A 608 -8.22 0.60 31.38
CA CYS A 608 -9.07 1.46 30.57
C CYS A 608 -10.50 1.46 31.11
N CYS A 609 -11.05 2.65 31.39
CA CYS A 609 -12.39 2.79 31.99
C CYS A 609 -13.51 3.07 30.98
N LEU A 610 -13.21 3.10 29.68
CA LEU A 610 -14.18 3.51 28.65
C LEU A 610 -15.45 2.66 28.64
N PHE A 611 -15.31 1.33 28.65
CA PHE A 611 -16.46 0.43 28.59
C PHE A 611 -17.28 0.43 29.89
N ASP A 612 -16.64 0.55 31.05
CA ASP A 612 -17.33 0.67 32.33
C ASP A 612 -18.13 1.97 32.41
N MET A 613 -17.56 3.07 31.92
CA MET A 613 -18.27 4.35 31.79
C MET A 613 -19.47 4.24 30.84
N LEU A 614 -19.32 3.55 29.70
CA LEU A 614 -20.44 3.32 28.78
C LEU A 614 -21.55 2.46 29.41
N LYS A 615 -21.19 1.40 30.16
CA LYS A 615 -22.15 0.59 30.93
C LYS A 615 -22.88 1.43 31.97
N GLU A 616 -22.17 2.29 32.71
CA GLU A 616 -22.79 3.24 33.66
C GLU A 616 -23.77 4.18 32.95
N ALA A 617 -23.39 4.75 31.82
CA ALA A 617 -24.22 5.69 31.07
C ALA A 617 -25.53 5.06 30.57
N LEU A 618 -25.52 3.76 30.29
CA LEU A 618 -26.68 3.01 29.83
C LEU A 618 -27.47 2.30 30.94
N GLY A 619 -26.98 2.32 32.19
CA GLY A 619 -27.65 1.75 33.35
C GLY A 619 -27.37 0.26 33.59
N ASP A 620 -26.28 -0.25 33.02
CA ASP A 620 -25.96 -1.68 32.86
C ASP A 620 -24.82 -2.13 33.79
N ARG A 621 -24.77 -1.62 35.03
CA ARG A 621 -23.71 -1.99 35.98
C ARG A 621 -23.84 -3.47 36.38
N ALA A 622 -22.74 -4.21 36.28
CA ALA A 622 -22.55 -5.41 37.07
C ALA A 622 -22.52 -5.03 38.55
N GLU A 623 -23.37 -5.64 39.35
CA GLU A 623 -23.26 -5.61 40.81
C GLU A 623 -21.94 -6.28 41.22
N GLY A 624 -20.86 -5.52 41.40
CA GLY A 624 -19.60 -6.07 41.90
C GLY A 624 -18.31 -5.40 41.44
N SER A 625 -18.16 -4.09 41.63
CA SER A 625 -16.82 -3.51 41.83
C SER A 625 -16.94 -2.29 42.75
N GLU A 626 -16.73 -2.52 44.05
CA GLU A 626 -16.45 -1.44 44.99
C GLU A 626 -15.14 -0.78 44.56
N MET A 627 -15.23 0.46 44.03
CA MET A 627 -14.08 1.35 43.97
C MET A 627 -13.58 1.54 45.41
N ALA A 628 -12.37 1.07 45.68
CA ALA A 628 -11.62 1.43 46.87
C ALA A 628 -11.44 2.96 46.88
N THR A 629 -12.30 3.64 47.64
CA THR A 629 -12.08 5.02 48.04
C THR A 629 -10.90 5.03 49.02
N ASN A 630 -9.69 5.22 48.52
CA ASN A 630 -8.57 5.61 49.37
C ASN A 630 -8.78 7.07 49.78
N ASP A 631 -9.25 7.18 51.02
CA ASP A 631 -9.45 8.38 51.80
C ASP A 631 -8.08 9.05 52.06
N PHE A 632 -7.67 10.01 51.22
CA PHE A 632 -6.58 10.91 51.54
C PHE A 632 -7.11 12.05 52.42
N SER A 633 -7.36 11.72 53.69
CA SER A 633 -7.51 12.71 54.75
C SER A 633 -7.03 12.18 56.11
N LYS A 634 -5.71 12.24 56.35
CA LYS A 634 -5.06 12.69 57.60
C LYS A 634 -3.58 12.32 57.66
N SER A 635 -2.83 13.28 58.21
CA SER A 635 -1.40 13.35 58.59
C SER A 635 -0.36 13.33 57.49
#